data_AF-A0A8E0SC99-F1
#
_entry.id   AF-A0A8E0SC99-F1
#
_cell.length_a   1.000
_cell.length_b   1.000
_cell.length_c   1.000
_cell.angle_alpha   90.00
_cell.angle_beta   90.00
_cell.angle_gamma   90.00
#
_symmetry.space_group_name_H-M   'P 1'
#
loop_
_entity.id
_entity.type
_entity.pdbx_description
1 polymer ?
#
loop_
_entity_poly.entity_id
_entity_poly.type
_entity_poly.pdbx_seq_one_letter_code
_entity_poly.pdbx_strand_id
1 'polypeptide(L)'
;MEKWIGKRPTIGQKTLVTKYGRLLQEAEIATLSSQESVLKIIEAECDEKSGRELKGILALTTQSIFFVSKHEQMTYEYSQINDIEVRTNGKDKNSWSLSLKIGRKKRTFDDIKKNDDSQEFIEILEYIITNQSKEILTTVTHDFDYFLHAEKLNDLQNRNVKITSFLMKRDNLNLSKNGERLLREKHKGASLIAEGFFQEDRQSKGNFIVLDNQVVYLYEFNNKERKAKLLNKWDFKYFSHAVIDRFAIKTVINVTETGKSLIINLSGKEFVSILNDANIPLHQKKRKWYQKILGFRSGKWWKRAIASLVYLLILLLTFNAFFGENNKEASSVKSSDKTAVSKTEQKEEQTENQSKQEGNEQQDNKSKKEEKAKKQAEEKRKQEEEARLAEEKRKQEEEARLAEEKRKQEEEARLAEEKRKQEEEARLAQEKRKQEEEARLAQEKRKQEKEIQQAEAQEQQTNVYYKNCTVARQAGVAPIHSGEPGYAKHLDRDGDGIACDR
;
A
#
# COMPACT_ATOMS: atom_id res chain seq x y z
N MET A 1 -22.04 13.37 -2.09
CA MET A 1 -20.73 13.22 -2.80
C MET A 1 -20.29 11.78 -2.97
N GLU A 2 -20.41 10.90 -1.96
CA GLU A 2 -20.04 9.48 -2.10
C GLU A 2 -20.74 8.79 -3.29
N LYS A 3 -22.00 9.15 -3.58
CA LYS A 3 -22.74 8.71 -4.78
C LYS A 3 -21.95 8.88 -6.09
N TRP A 4 -21.13 9.92 -6.21
CA TRP A 4 -20.42 10.27 -7.45
C TRP A 4 -19.06 9.59 -7.61
N ILE A 5 -18.41 9.26 -6.50
CA ILE A 5 -16.99 8.85 -6.49
C ILE A 5 -16.71 7.57 -5.69
N GLY A 6 -17.74 6.99 -5.05
CA GLY A 6 -17.68 5.79 -4.23
C GLY A 6 -17.01 6.01 -2.86
N LYS A 7 -16.90 4.91 -2.10
CA LYS A 7 -16.31 4.89 -0.74
C LYS A 7 -14.81 5.15 -0.71
N ARG A 8 -14.09 4.72 -1.74
CA ARG A 8 -12.62 4.85 -1.83
C ARG A 8 -12.21 5.58 -3.09
N PRO A 9 -12.47 6.90 -3.19
CA PRO A 9 -12.18 7.65 -4.41
C PRO A 9 -10.67 7.83 -4.62
N THR A 10 -10.25 7.90 -5.89
CA THR A 10 -8.88 8.29 -6.26
C THR A 10 -8.60 9.74 -5.89
N ILE A 11 -7.32 10.14 -5.92
CA ILE A 11 -6.95 11.57 -5.75
C ILE A 11 -7.60 12.42 -6.86
N GLY A 12 -7.65 11.91 -8.10
CA GLY A 12 -8.30 12.59 -9.22
C GLY A 12 -9.78 12.84 -8.97
N GLN A 13 -10.51 11.81 -8.53
CA GLN A 13 -11.93 11.91 -8.18
C GLN A 13 -12.18 12.87 -7.01
N LYS A 14 -11.32 12.87 -5.99
CA LYS A 14 -11.41 13.85 -4.89
C LYS A 14 -11.23 15.28 -5.40
N THR A 15 -10.23 15.52 -6.24
CA THR A 15 -9.98 16.84 -6.84
C THR A 15 -11.15 17.31 -7.71
N LEU A 16 -11.73 16.41 -8.51
CA LEU A 16 -12.92 16.69 -9.31
C LEU A 16 -14.09 17.17 -8.45
N VAL A 17 -14.39 16.46 -7.37
CA VAL A 17 -15.47 16.82 -6.45
C VAL A 17 -15.20 18.13 -5.72
N THR A 18 -13.96 18.41 -5.34
CA THR A 18 -13.59 19.71 -4.76
C THR A 18 -13.79 20.85 -5.76
N LYS A 19 -13.41 20.64 -7.03
CA LYS A 19 -13.49 21.66 -8.09
C LYS A 19 -14.92 21.93 -8.54
N TYR A 20 -15.75 20.90 -8.64
CA TYR A 20 -17.07 20.95 -9.28
C TYR A 20 -18.23 20.59 -8.33
N GLY A 21 -18.00 20.56 -7.02
CA GLY A 21 -18.96 20.03 -6.04
C GLY A 21 -20.35 20.65 -6.12
N ARG A 22 -20.44 21.97 -6.35
CA ARG A 22 -21.73 22.66 -6.53
C ARG A 22 -22.46 22.20 -7.79
N LEU A 23 -21.76 22.10 -8.93
CA LEU A 23 -22.36 21.62 -10.18
C LEU A 23 -22.83 20.17 -10.06
N LEU A 24 -22.09 19.32 -9.34
CA LEU A 24 -22.50 17.95 -9.08
C LEU A 24 -23.75 17.86 -8.20
N GLN A 25 -23.90 18.73 -7.20
CA GLN A 25 -25.12 18.79 -6.39
C GLN A 25 -26.33 19.24 -7.21
N GLU A 26 -26.17 20.27 -8.04
CA GLU A 26 -27.22 20.76 -8.94
C GLU A 26 -27.62 19.66 -9.95
N ALA A 27 -26.63 18.97 -10.54
CA ALA A 27 -26.85 17.85 -11.44
C ALA A 27 -27.54 16.65 -10.77
N GLU A 28 -27.21 16.37 -9.51
CA GLU A 28 -27.82 15.27 -8.75
C GLU A 28 -29.33 15.47 -8.58
N ILE A 29 -29.76 16.71 -8.34
CA ILE A 29 -31.17 17.06 -8.21
C ILE A 29 -31.87 17.07 -9.57
N ALA A 30 -31.21 17.60 -10.60
CA ALA A 30 -31.81 17.83 -11.91
C ALA A 30 -31.86 16.59 -12.81
N THR A 31 -30.96 15.61 -12.60
CA THR A 31 -30.67 14.58 -13.62
C THR A 31 -30.78 13.16 -13.07
N LEU A 32 -30.23 12.89 -11.88
CA LEU A 32 -30.12 11.53 -11.37
C LEU A 32 -31.45 11.08 -10.78
N SER A 33 -32.10 10.11 -11.42
CA SER A 33 -33.26 9.45 -10.83
C SER A 33 -32.87 8.65 -9.57
N SER A 34 -33.85 8.31 -8.73
CA SER A 34 -33.61 7.50 -7.52
C SER A 34 -33.12 6.09 -7.82
N GLN A 35 -33.34 5.59 -9.03
CA GLN A 35 -32.94 4.25 -9.48
C GLN A 35 -31.64 4.25 -10.29
N GLU A 36 -31.08 5.42 -10.59
CA GLU A 36 -29.90 5.56 -11.43
C GLU A 36 -28.63 5.71 -10.57
N SER A 37 -27.65 4.86 -10.84
CA SER A 37 -26.37 4.84 -10.13
C SER A 37 -25.27 5.43 -11.00
N VAL A 38 -24.42 6.28 -10.41
CA VAL A 38 -23.24 6.82 -11.09
C VAL A 38 -22.18 5.73 -11.16
N LEU A 39 -21.62 5.52 -12.35
CA LEU A 39 -20.62 4.49 -12.63
C LEU A 39 -19.20 5.05 -12.66
N LYS A 40 -19.02 6.26 -13.21
CA LYS A 40 -17.74 6.96 -13.27
C LYS A 40 -17.96 8.42 -13.68
N ILE A 41 -17.10 9.32 -13.20
CA ILE A 41 -17.02 10.71 -13.65
C ILE A 41 -15.59 11.08 -14.04
N ILE A 42 -15.46 11.96 -15.02
CA ILE A 42 -14.19 12.55 -15.45
C ILE A 42 -14.37 14.04 -15.78
N GLU A 43 -13.26 14.77 -15.81
CA GLU A 43 -13.23 16.11 -16.40
C GLU A 43 -13.14 15.98 -17.93
N ALA A 44 -13.89 16.82 -18.63
CA ALA A 44 -13.77 16.97 -20.07
C ALA A 44 -14.16 18.39 -20.50
N GLU A 45 -13.71 18.76 -21.67
CA GLU A 45 -14.15 19.94 -22.39
C GLU A 45 -15.08 19.53 -23.53
N CYS A 46 -16.19 20.23 -23.75
CA CYS A 46 -17.12 19.94 -24.83
C CYS A 46 -17.00 20.98 -25.94
N ASP A 47 -16.75 20.50 -27.15
CA ASP A 47 -16.71 21.32 -28.35
C ASP A 47 -18.11 21.73 -28.80
N GLU A 48 -18.38 23.03 -28.80
CA GLU A 48 -19.54 23.60 -29.50
C GLU A 48 -19.21 24.06 -30.91
N LYS A 49 -20.22 23.99 -31.80
CA LYS A 49 -20.15 24.60 -33.14
C LYS A 49 -19.92 26.12 -33.12
N SER A 50 -20.19 26.77 -31.98
CA SER A 50 -20.06 28.21 -31.78
C SER A 50 -18.61 28.67 -31.54
N GLY A 51 -17.66 27.73 -31.38
CA GLY A 51 -16.28 28.03 -30.99
C GLY A 51 -16.09 28.30 -29.50
N ARG A 52 -17.11 28.01 -28.67
CA ARG A 52 -17.00 28.04 -27.21
C ARG A 52 -16.61 26.68 -26.67
N GLU A 53 -15.60 26.71 -25.84
CA GLU A 53 -14.98 25.58 -25.14
C GLU A 53 -15.65 25.48 -23.75
N LEU A 54 -16.45 24.44 -23.53
CA LEU A 54 -17.22 24.27 -22.30
C LEU A 54 -16.51 23.28 -21.37
N LYS A 55 -15.93 23.77 -20.28
CA LYS A 55 -15.31 22.92 -19.25
C LYS A 55 -16.33 22.39 -18.27
N GLY A 56 -16.30 21.09 -18.02
CA GLY A 56 -17.26 20.45 -17.15
C GLY A 56 -16.92 19.02 -16.75
N ILE A 57 -17.94 18.33 -16.27
CA ILE A 57 -17.88 16.93 -15.90
C ILE A 57 -18.65 16.12 -16.91
N LEU A 58 -18.02 15.06 -17.40
CA LEU A 58 -18.67 13.98 -18.11
C LEU A 58 -18.90 12.81 -17.15
N ALA A 59 -20.14 12.34 -17.06
CA ALA A 59 -20.57 11.33 -16.11
C ALA A 59 -21.27 10.16 -16.81
N LEU A 60 -20.90 8.93 -16.43
CA LEU A 60 -21.60 7.71 -16.80
C LEU A 60 -22.50 7.27 -15.65
N THR A 61 -23.68 6.82 -16.02
CA THR A 61 -24.63 6.21 -15.11
C THR A 61 -25.06 4.85 -15.64
N THR A 62 -26.00 4.20 -14.95
CA THR A 62 -26.62 2.97 -15.44
C THR A 62 -27.53 3.17 -16.66
N GLN A 63 -27.94 4.39 -17.03
CA GLN A 63 -28.92 4.62 -18.12
C GLN A 63 -28.46 5.63 -19.18
N SER A 64 -27.64 6.60 -18.77
CA SER A 64 -27.26 7.73 -19.62
C SER A 64 -25.80 8.15 -19.42
N ILE A 65 -25.26 8.82 -20.43
CA ILE A 65 -24.09 9.68 -20.30
C ILE A 65 -24.56 11.13 -20.30
N PHE A 66 -24.07 11.92 -19.35
CA PHE A 66 -24.38 13.34 -19.32
C PHE A 66 -23.14 14.17 -19.08
N PHE A 67 -23.19 15.39 -19.61
CA PHE A 67 -22.19 16.41 -19.45
C PHE A 67 -22.80 17.60 -18.71
N VAL A 68 -22.11 18.09 -17.69
CA VAL A 68 -22.52 19.27 -16.92
C VAL A 68 -21.38 20.27 -16.88
N SER A 69 -21.68 21.48 -17.33
CA SER A 69 -20.83 22.66 -17.16
C SER A 69 -21.60 23.75 -16.41
N LYS A 70 -20.94 24.89 -16.20
CA LYS A 70 -21.60 26.08 -15.63
C LYS A 70 -22.73 26.63 -16.51
N HIS A 71 -22.70 26.38 -17.81
CA HIS A 71 -23.55 27.07 -18.79
C HIS A 71 -24.51 26.13 -19.52
N GLU A 72 -24.14 24.86 -19.64
CA GLU A 72 -24.90 23.89 -20.40
C GLU A 72 -24.89 22.54 -19.68
N GLN A 73 -26.03 21.86 -19.78
CA GLN A 73 -26.20 20.48 -19.37
C GLN A 73 -26.74 19.68 -20.55
N MET A 74 -26.15 18.52 -20.80
CA MET A 74 -26.51 17.62 -21.89
C MET A 74 -26.65 16.21 -21.36
N THR A 75 -27.72 15.51 -21.72
CA THR A 75 -27.92 14.11 -21.35
C THR A 75 -28.24 13.31 -22.60
N TYR A 76 -27.58 12.16 -22.75
CA TYR A 76 -27.76 11.23 -23.85
C TYR A 76 -28.01 9.84 -23.28
N GLU A 77 -29.15 9.24 -23.61
CA GLU A 77 -29.40 7.84 -23.29
C GLU A 77 -28.49 6.95 -24.13
N TYR A 78 -28.04 5.83 -23.58
CA TYR A 78 -27.19 4.89 -24.32
C TYR A 78 -27.86 4.36 -25.60
N SER A 79 -29.20 4.25 -25.59
CA SER A 79 -30.03 3.89 -26.75
C SER A 79 -29.85 4.83 -27.96
N GLN A 80 -29.43 6.08 -27.73
CA GLN A 80 -29.27 7.11 -28.77
C GLN A 80 -27.86 7.12 -29.38
N ILE A 81 -26.91 6.42 -28.78
CA ILE A 81 -25.51 6.42 -29.17
C ILE A 81 -25.24 5.23 -30.10
N ASN A 82 -24.98 5.53 -31.36
CA ASN A 82 -24.74 4.52 -32.40
C ASN A 82 -23.30 4.00 -32.37
N ASP A 83 -22.36 4.84 -31.98
CA ASP A 83 -20.93 4.56 -32.04
C ASP A 83 -20.14 5.54 -31.17
N ILE A 84 -18.93 5.14 -30.76
CA ILE A 84 -17.98 6.00 -30.06
C ILE A 84 -16.60 5.91 -30.68
N GLU A 85 -15.88 7.03 -30.61
CA GLU A 85 -14.54 7.13 -31.15
C GLU A 85 -13.62 7.78 -30.11
N VAL A 86 -12.57 7.06 -29.70
CA VAL A 86 -11.57 7.54 -28.76
C VAL A 86 -10.24 7.72 -29.49
N ARG A 87 -9.70 8.94 -29.48
CA ARG A 87 -8.44 9.29 -30.13
C ARG A 87 -7.49 9.95 -29.13
N THR A 88 -6.19 9.84 -29.36
CA THR A 88 -5.23 10.74 -28.68
C THR A 88 -5.41 12.15 -29.25
N ASN A 89 -5.47 13.16 -28.39
CA ASN A 89 -5.59 14.55 -28.84
C ASN A 89 -4.34 14.92 -29.65
N GLY A 90 -4.56 15.48 -30.85
CA GLY A 90 -3.47 15.87 -31.75
C GLY A 90 -2.62 17.02 -31.22
N LYS A 91 -3.19 17.88 -30.35
CA LYS A 91 -2.50 19.03 -29.74
C LYS A 91 -1.76 18.63 -28.45
N ASP A 92 -2.37 17.78 -27.62
CA ASP A 92 -1.77 17.26 -26.39
C ASP A 92 -1.74 15.72 -26.40
N LYS A 93 -0.54 15.15 -26.53
CA LYS A 93 -0.35 13.69 -26.55
C LYS A 93 -0.76 13.01 -25.23
N ASN A 94 -0.92 13.77 -24.15
CA ASN A 94 -1.33 13.29 -22.83
C ASN A 94 -2.83 13.43 -22.55
N SER A 95 -3.62 13.88 -23.53
CA SER A 95 -5.08 13.90 -23.44
C SER A 95 -5.74 13.04 -24.52
N TRP A 96 -6.99 12.69 -24.26
CA TRP A 96 -7.88 11.99 -25.18
C TRP A 96 -8.97 12.92 -25.68
N SER A 97 -9.46 12.60 -26.87
CA SER A 97 -10.73 13.10 -27.39
C SER A 97 -11.68 11.93 -27.56
N LEU A 98 -12.87 12.04 -26.96
CA LEU A 98 -13.98 11.11 -27.05
C LEU A 98 -15.09 11.74 -27.89
N SER A 99 -15.45 11.09 -28.98
CA SER A 99 -16.58 11.50 -29.79
C SER A 99 -17.73 10.51 -29.70
N LEU A 100 -18.93 11.02 -29.43
CA LEU A 100 -20.18 10.25 -29.44
C LEU A 100 -20.93 10.50 -30.75
N LYS A 101 -21.31 9.42 -31.44
CA LYS A 101 -22.17 9.49 -32.62
C LYS A 101 -23.62 9.28 -32.20
N ILE A 102 -24.38 10.37 -32.12
CA ILE A 102 -25.76 10.40 -31.60
C ILE A 102 -26.71 10.61 -32.79
N GLY A 103 -27.32 9.53 -33.27
CA GLY A 103 -28.08 9.55 -34.52
C GLY A 103 -27.21 10.01 -35.71
N ARG A 104 -27.55 11.17 -36.30
CA ARG A 104 -26.78 11.82 -37.37
C ARG A 104 -25.79 12.88 -36.88
N LYS A 105 -25.83 13.22 -35.59
CA LYS A 105 -24.97 14.26 -34.99
C LYS A 105 -23.73 13.60 -34.37
N LYS A 106 -22.64 14.36 -34.31
CA LYS A 106 -21.43 14.01 -33.58
C LYS A 106 -21.25 15.04 -32.46
N ARG A 107 -20.97 14.59 -31.24
CA ARG A 107 -20.58 15.45 -30.12
C ARG A 107 -19.19 15.01 -29.67
N THR A 108 -18.29 15.97 -29.48
CA THR A 108 -16.89 15.70 -29.13
C THR A 108 -16.58 16.28 -27.78
N PHE A 109 -15.89 15.48 -26.97
CA PHE A 109 -15.35 15.86 -25.68
C PHE A 109 -13.83 15.68 -25.73
N ASP A 110 -13.06 16.71 -25.44
CA ASP A 110 -11.61 16.69 -25.49
C ASP A 110 -10.99 17.12 -24.14
N ASP A 111 -9.67 17.28 -24.13
CA ASP A 111 -8.86 17.50 -22.93
C ASP A 111 -9.07 16.51 -21.78
N ILE A 112 -9.51 15.30 -22.12
CA ILE A 112 -9.66 14.20 -21.18
C ILE A 112 -8.26 13.69 -20.81
N LYS A 113 -7.81 14.00 -19.59
CA LYS A 113 -6.50 13.57 -19.09
C LYS A 113 -6.36 12.05 -19.10
N LYS A 114 -5.28 11.52 -19.68
CA LYS A 114 -4.95 10.08 -19.64
C LYS A 114 -4.54 9.65 -18.24
N ASN A 115 -5.39 8.88 -17.55
CA ASN A 115 -5.11 8.28 -16.26
C ASN A 115 -6.02 7.06 -16.01
N ASP A 116 -5.87 6.40 -14.86
CA ASP A 116 -6.68 5.23 -14.49
C ASP A 116 -8.20 5.54 -14.45
N ASP A 117 -8.60 6.75 -14.04
CA ASP A 117 -10.02 7.13 -13.99
C ASP A 117 -10.64 7.31 -15.37
N SER A 118 -9.91 7.94 -16.30
CA SER A 118 -10.35 8.10 -17.68
C SER A 118 -10.34 6.77 -18.43
N GLN A 119 -9.34 5.92 -18.20
CA GLN A 119 -9.28 4.59 -18.80
C GLN A 119 -10.47 3.73 -18.37
N GLU A 120 -10.79 3.72 -17.07
CA GLU A 120 -11.97 3.00 -16.58
C GLU A 120 -13.27 3.60 -17.14
N PHE A 121 -13.36 4.92 -17.27
CA PHE A 121 -14.51 5.59 -17.89
C PHE A 121 -14.74 5.08 -19.31
N ILE A 122 -13.69 5.00 -20.13
CA ILE A 122 -13.80 4.50 -21.51
C ILE A 122 -14.16 3.00 -21.52
N GLU A 123 -13.53 2.17 -20.67
CA GLU A 123 -13.86 0.74 -20.53
C GLU A 123 -15.36 0.53 -20.21
N ILE A 124 -15.91 1.34 -19.30
CA ILE A 124 -17.33 1.29 -18.92
C ILE A 124 -18.21 1.70 -20.11
N LEU A 125 -17.89 2.82 -20.77
CA LEU A 125 -18.69 3.36 -21.87
C LEU A 125 -18.76 2.38 -23.05
N GLU A 126 -17.62 1.83 -23.48
CA GLU A 126 -17.55 0.82 -24.54
C GLU A 126 -18.39 -0.41 -24.22
N TYR A 127 -18.32 -0.88 -22.97
CA TYR A 127 -19.10 -2.03 -22.52
C TYR A 127 -20.59 -1.75 -22.57
N ILE A 128 -21.05 -0.62 -22.01
CA ILE A 128 -22.48 -0.31 -21.87
C ILE A 128 -23.13 -0.08 -23.23
N ILE A 129 -22.47 0.63 -24.15
CA ILE A 129 -23.02 0.86 -25.49
C ILE A 129 -23.24 -0.47 -26.22
N THR A 130 -22.32 -1.43 -26.04
CA THR A 130 -22.43 -2.76 -26.65
C THR A 130 -23.39 -3.68 -25.89
N ASN A 131 -23.63 -3.45 -24.61
CA ASN A 131 -24.35 -4.36 -23.70
C ASN A 131 -25.37 -3.62 -22.81
N GLN A 132 -26.28 -2.85 -23.42
CA GLN A 132 -27.19 -1.90 -22.74
C GLN A 132 -28.03 -2.47 -21.58
N SER A 133 -28.20 -3.80 -21.48
CA SER A 133 -28.97 -4.48 -20.42
C SER A 133 -28.12 -5.20 -19.36
N LYS A 134 -26.79 -5.21 -19.47
CA LYS A 134 -25.92 -5.95 -18.54
C LYS A 134 -25.40 -5.07 -17.42
N GLU A 135 -25.44 -5.61 -16.21
CA GLU A 135 -24.94 -4.95 -15.00
C GLU A 135 -23.41 -4.84 -15.04
N ILE A 136 -22.88 -3.75 -14.49
CA ILE A 136 -21.44 -3.50 -14.37
C ILE A 136 -21.07 -3.01 -12.97
N LEU A 137 -20.01 -3.58 -12.42
CA LEU A 137 -19.41 -3.21 -11.14
C LEU A 137 -18.09 -2.45 -11.38
N THR A 138 -17.98 -1.27 -10.79
CA THR A 138 -16.90 -0.29 -11.05
C THR A 138 -16.21 0.13 -9.76
N THR A 139 -15.13 0.91 -9.86
CA THR A 139 -14.49 1.50 -8.67
C THR A 139 -15.39 2.48 -7.89
N VAL A 140 -16.45 3.00 -8.50
CA VAL A 140 -17.43 3.88 -7.83
C VAL A 140 -18.49 3.07 -7.10
N THR A 141 -19.00 2.00 -7.73
CA THR A 141 -20.10 1.19 -7.18
C THR A 141 -19.65 0.08 -6.24
N HIS A 142 -18.38 -0.34 -6.28
CA HIS A 142 -17.85 -1.37 -5.38
C HIS A 142 -17.62 -0.89 -3.95
N ASP A 143 -18.03 -1.73 -2.99
CA ASP A 143 -17.71 -1.56 -1.58
C ASP A 143 -16.38 -2.24 -1.24
N PHE A 144 -15.33 -1.44 -1.07
CA PHE A 144 -13.97 -1.90 -0.77
C PHE A 144 -13.79 -2.47 0.64
N ASP A 145 -14.83 -2.48 1.46
CA ASP A 145 -14.79 -3.24 2.70
C ASP A 145 -15.05 -4.73 2.44
N TYR A 146 -15.77 -5.08 1.37
CA TYR A 146 -16.00 -6.45 0.91
C TYR A 146 -15.06 -6.83 -0.24
N PHE A 147 -14.31 -7.91 -0.07
CA PHE A 147 -13.36 -8.44 -1.02
C PHE A 147 -14.05 -9.21 -2.14
N LEU A 148 -13.62 -9.02 -3.39
CA LEU A 148 -14.09 -9.82 -4.51
C LEU A 148 -13.38 -11.18 -4.51
N HIS A 149 -13.75 -12.04 -3.57
CA HIS A 149 -13.22 -13.40 -3.46
C HIS A 149 -13.81 -14.36 -4.51
N ALA A 150 -13.22 -15.56 -4.64
CA ALA A 150 -13.58 -16.55 -5.66
C ALA A 150 -15.09 -16.82 -5.77
N GLU A 151 -15.76 -17.10 -4.65
CA GLU A 151 -17.21 -17.38 -4.63
C GLU A 151 -18.05 -16.16 -5.08
N LYS A 152 -17.69 -14.94 -4.66
CA LYS A 152 -18.38 -13.71 -5.06
C LYS A 152 -18.15 -13.37 -6.53
N LEU A 153 -16.94 -13.60 -7.03
CA LEU A 153 -16.63 -13.46 -8.45
C LEU A 153 -17.45 -14.44 -9.30
N ASN A 154 -17.58 -15.70 -8.84
CA ASN A 154 -18.39 -16.71 -9.51
C ASN A 154 -19.88 -16.34 -9.51
N ASP A 155 -20.41 -15.82 -8.40
CA ASP A 155 -21.78 -15.29 -8.34
C ASP A 155 -22.01 -14.13 -9.34
N LEU A 156 -21.11 -13.15 -9.35
CA LEU A 156 -21.17 -12.03 -10.28
C LEU A 156 -21.11 -12.51 -11.74
N GLN A 157 -20.25 -13.48 -12.05
CA GLN A 157 -20.15 -14.08 -13.37
C GLN A 157 -21.44 -14.81 -13.77
N ASN A 158 -22.04 -15.59 -12.86
CA ASN A 158 -23.32 -16.29 -13.11
C ASN A 158 -24.47 -15.31 -13.36
N ARG A 159 -24.43 -14.13 -12.74
CA ARG A 159 -25.36 -13.02 -12.98
C ARG A 159 -25.01 -12.18 -14.20
N ASN A 160 -23.97 -12.55 -14.97
CA ASN A 160 -23.45 -11.80 -16.12
C ASN A 160 -23.03 -10.36 -15.79
N VAL A 161 -22.61 -10.09 -14.55
CA VAL A 161 -22.12 -8.78 -14.12
C VAL A 161 -20.69 -8.58 -14.61
N LYS A 162 -20.45 -7.53 -15.40
CA LYS A 162 -19.08 -7.14 -15.79
C LYS A 162 -18.37 -6.48 -14.62
N ILE A 163 -17.12 -6.83 -14.40
CA ILE A 163 -16.24 -6.16 -13.43
C ILE A 163 -15.17 -5.42 -14.21
N THR A 164 -14.95 -4.14 -13.92
CA THR A 164 -13.90 -3.37 -14.61
C THR A 164 -12.51 -3.88 -14.25
N SER A 165 -11.58 -3.79 -15.20
CA SER A 165 -10.19 -4.20 -14.98
C SER A 165 -9.52 -3.39 -13.85
N PHE A 166 -9.85 -2.10 -13.76
CA PHE A 166 -9.38 -1.19 -12.72
C PHE A 166 -9.91 -1.54 -11.34
N LEU A 167 -11.19 -1.92 -11.22
CA LEU A 167 -11.73 -2.42 -9.97
C LEU A 167 -11.00 -3.69 -9.53
N MET A 168 -10.80 -4.66 -10.42
CA MET A 168 -10.08 -5.90 -10.09
C MET A 168 -8.65 -5.64 -9.61
N LYS A 169 -7.94 -4.73 -10.26
CA LYS A 169 -6.59 -4.29 -9.86
C LYS A 169 -6.61 -3.61 -8.50
N ARG A 170 -7.55 -2.70 -8.26
CA ARG A 170 -7.62 -1.89 -7.04
C ARG A 170 -8.10 -2.66 -5.81
N ASP A 171 -9.00 -3.62 -6.01
CA ASP A 171 -9.48 -4.50 -4.95
C ASP A 171 -8.40 -5.51 -4.52
N ASN A 172 -7.48 -5.88 -5.43
CA ASN A 172 -6.36 -6.75 -5.11
C ASN A 172 -5.24 -5.98 -4.38
N LEU A 173 -5.28 -6.03 -3.05
CA LEU A 173 -4.24 -5.38 -2.23
C LEU A 173 -3.00 -6.28 -2.11
N ASN A 174 -2.90 -7.03 -1.03
CA ASN A 174 -1.84 -7.98 -0.79
C ASN A 174 -2.40 -9.18 -0.03
N LEU A 175 -1.60 -10.24 0.06
CA LEU A 175 -2.01 -11.50 0.68
C LEU A 175 -2.58 -11.31 2.10
N SER A 176 -1.95 -10.46 2.92
CA SER A 176 -2.36 -10.16 4.29
C SER A 176 -3.75 -9.53 4.33
N LYS A 177 -3.90 -8.37 3.66
CA LYS A 177 -5.14 -7.58 3.66
C LYS A 177 -6.31 -8.30 2.98
N ASN A 178 -6.05 -9.02 1.89
CA ASN A 178 -7.09 -9.74 1.16
C ASN A 178 -7.59 -10.95 1.97
N GLY A 179 -6.67 -11.70 2.60
CA GLY A 179 -7.02 -12.79 3.49
C GLY A 179 -7.80 -12.31 4.70
N GLU A 180 -7.37 -11.22 5.33
CA GLU A 180 -8.06 -10.61 6.46
C GLU A 180 -9.49 -10.16 6.10
N ARG A 181 -9.67 -9.44 4.98
CA ARG A 181 -11.00 -8.99 4.51
C ARG A 181 -11.93 -10.18 4.26
N LEU A 182 -11.47 -11.19 3.52
CA LEU A 182 -12.25 -12.40 3.26
C LEU A 182 -12.68 -13.10 4.56
N LEU A 183 -11.76 -13.27 5.48
CA LEU A 183 -12.03 -13.97 6.73
C LEU A 183 -12.95 -13.15 7.65
N ARG A 184 -12.87 -11.82 7.61
CA ARG A 184 -13.80 -10.93 8.31
C ARG A 184 -15.22 -11.02 7.74
N GLU A 185 -15.36 -11.22 6.43
CA GLU A 185 -16.65 -11.47 5.79
C GLU A 185 -17.21 -12.85 6.13
N LYS A 186 -16.37 -13.90 6.12
CA LYS A 186 -16.77 -15.27 6.49
C LYS A 186 -17.09 -15.40 7.99
N HIS A 187 -16.36 -14.71 8.84
CA HIS A 187 -16.49 -14.72 10.30
C HIS A 187 -16.81 -13.33 10.85
N LYS A 188 -18.05 -12.88 10.65
CA LYS A 188 -18.50 -11.55 11.10
C LYS A 188 -18.37 -11.35 12.63
N GLY A 189 -18.42 -12.44 13.40
CA GLY A 189 -18.26 -12.45 14.85
C GLY A 189 -16.82 -12.68 15.35
N ALA A 190 -15.84 -12.76 14.44
CA ALA A 190 -14.47 -13.06 14.84
C ALA A 190 -13.92 -12.03 15.84
N SER A 191 -13.49 -12.51 17.00
CA SER A 191 -12.82 -11.69 18.02
C SER A 191 -11.36 -11.41 17.66
N LEU A 192 -10.74 -12.24 16.82
CA LEU A 192 -9.38 -12.05 16.32
C LEU A 192 -9.24 -12.67 14.93
N ILE A 193 -8.54 -11.97 14.04
CA ILE A 193 -7.99 -12.49 12.79
C ILE A 193 -6.52 -12.09 12.76
N ALA A 194 -5.62 -13.06 12.69
CA ALA A 194 -4.19 -12.80 12.72
C ALA A 194 -3.43 -13.73 11.79
N GLU A 195 -2.30 -13.28 11.25
CA GLU A 195 -1.41 -14.19 10.53
C GLU A 195 -0.77 -15.19 11.49
N GLY A 196 -0.73 -16.44 11.10
CA GLY A 196 -0.16 -17.49 11.92
C GLY A 196 -0.23 -18.85 11.24
N PHE A 197 0.56 -19.80 11.71
CA PHE A 197 0.64 -21.14 11.14
C PHE A 197 0.85 -22.16 12.24
N PHE A 198 0.51 -23.40 11.93
CA PHE A 198 0.68 -24.53 12.84
C PHE A 198 1.89 -25.35 12.39
N GLN A 199 2.73 -25.74 13.34
CA GLN A 199 4.06 -26.31 13.09
C GLN A 199 3.97 -27.77 12.64
N GLU A 200 3.63 -27.94 11.36
CA GLU A 200 3.79 -29.13 10.51
C GLU A 200 4.08 -28.70 9.05
N ASP A 201 3.60 -27.52 8.64
CA ASP A 201 3.78 -26.99 7.28
C ASP A 201 4.95 -26.00 7.20
N ARG A 202 5.94 -26.30 6.35
CA ARG A 202 7.12 -25.44 6.11
C ARG A 202 6.79 -24.11 5.42
N GLN A 203 5.53 -23.84 5.09
CA GLN A 203 5.09 -22.62 4.42
C GLN A 203 4.34 -21.70 5.40
N SER A 204 4.94 -20.53 5.67
CA SER A 204 4.53 -19.59 6.72
C SER A 204 3.80 -18.34 6.22
N LYS A 205 3.60 -18.21 4.91
CA LYS A 205 2.93 -17.06 4.29
C LYS A 205 1.61 -17.50 3.69
N GLY A 206 0.53 -16.78 4.01
CA GLY A 206 -0.82 -17.13 3.54
C GLY A 206 -1.71 -17.70 4.62
N ASN A 207 -1.15 -18.12 5.76
CA ASN A 207 -1.94 -18.74 6.81
C ASN A 207 -2.49 -17.71 7.81
N PHE A 208 -3.74 -17.93 8.22
CA PHE A 208 -4.48 -17.07 9.13
C PHE A 208 -5.13 -17.88 10.23
N ILE A 209 -5.06 -17.33 11.44
CA ILE A 209 -5.74 -17.81 12.63
C ILE A 209 -6.95 -16.92 12.87
N VAL A 210 -8.13 -17.53 12.98
CA VAL A 210 -9.39 -16.83 13.25
C VAL A 210 -9.98 -17.37 14.55
N LEU A 211 -10.32 -16.49 15.48
CA LEU A 211 -11.03 -16.84 16.72
C LEU A 211 -12.46 -16.36 16.59
N ASP A 212 -13.39 -17.31 16.56
CA ASP A 212 -14.81 -17.03 16.40
C ASP A 212 -15.61 -18.04 17.21
N ASN A 213 -16.51 -17.56 18.08
CA ASN A 213 -17.37 -18.37 18.94
C ASN A 213 -16.64 -19.49 19.71
N GLN A 214 -15.55 -19.14 20.42
CA GLN A 214 -14.72 -20.09 21.20
C GLN A 214 -14.05 -21.20 20.38
N VAL A 215 -13.93 -21.00 19.06
CA VAL A 215 -13.23 -21.90 18.16
C VAL A 215 -12.06 -21.15 17.52
N VAL A 216 -10.94 -21.84 17.39
CA VAL A 216 -9.76 -21.41 16.64
C VAL A 216 -9.76 -22.12 15.29
N TYR A 217 -9.82 -21.36 14.21
CA TYR A 217 -9.69 -21.84 12.83
C TYR A 217 -8.31 -21.50 12.28
N LEU A 218 -7.74 -22.40 11.49
CA LEU A 218 -6.56 -22.15 10.67
C LEU A 218 -6.97 -22.22 9.19
N TYR A 219 -6.76 -21.11 8.49
CA TYR A 219 -7.01 -20.99 7.06
C TYR A 219 -5.70 -20.81 6.30
N GLU A 220 -5.63 -21.38 5.10
CA GLU A 220 -4.66 -21.03 4.07
C GLU A 220 -5.35 -20.14 3.03
N PHE A 221 -4.81 -18.94 2.79
CA PHE A 221 -5.32 -18.02 1.79
C PHE A 221 -4.40 -17.98 0.56
N ASN A 222 -4.98 -18.32 -0.58
CA ASN A 222 -4.35 -18.19 -1.88
C ASN A 222 -4.79 -16.88 -2.55
N ASN A 223 -3.88 -15.91 -2.66
CA ASN A 223 -4.19 -14.61 -3.25
C ASN A 223 -4.48 -14.67 -4.75
N LYS A 224 -3.89 -15.62 -5.49
CA LYS A 224 -4.13 -15.78 -6.93
C LYS A 224 -5.52 -16.33 -7.19
N GLU A 225 -5.90 -17.35 -6.44
CA GLU A 225 -7.24 -17.94 -6.51
C GLU A 225 -8.29 -17.12 -5.77
N ARG A 226 -7.88 -16.12 -4.98
CA ARG A 226 -8.73 -15.29 -4.11
C ARG A 226 -9.64 -16.15 -3.21
N LYS A 227 -9.07 -17.23 -2.65
CA LYS A 227 -9.80 -18.24 -1.87
C LYS A 227 -9.09 -18.54 -0.55
N ALA A 228 -9.89 -18.74 0.50
CA ALA A 228 -9.43 -19.25 1.80
C ALA A 228 -9.87 -20.71 1.96
N LYS A 229 -8.92 -21.61 2.20
CA LYS A 229 -9.13 -23.03 2.48
C LYS A 229 -8.98 -23.26 3.98
N LEU A 230 -9.98 -23.87 4.60
CA LEU A 230 -9.88 -24.30 6.00
C LEU A 230 -8.90 -25.48 6.07
N LEU A 231 -7.85 -25.34 6.88
CA LEU A 231 -6.90 -26.42 7.15
C LEU A 231 -7.29 -27.18 8.42
N ASN A 232 -7.51 -26.44 9.51
CA ASN A 232 -7.80 -27.03 10.82
C ASN A 232 -8.79 -26.18 11.62
N LYS A 233 -9.43 -26.83 12.60
CA LYS A 233 -10.38 -26.24 13.54
C LYS A 233 -10.16 -26.87 14.91
N TRP A 234 -10.08 -26.05 15.96
CA TRP A 234 -9.91 -26.49 17.34
C TRP A 234 -10.82 -25.71 18.27
N ASP A 235 -11.46 -26.39 19.22
CA ASP A 235 -12.07 -25.71 20.36
C ASP A 235 -10.99 -25.09 21.25
N PHE A 236 -11.32 -24.03 21.97
CA PHE A 236 -10.40 -23.37 22.91
C PHE A 236 -9.74 -24.35 23.91
N LYS A 237 -10.49 -25.38 24.34
CA LYS A 237 -10.01 -26.42 25.26
C LYS A 237 -8.80 -27.19 24.73
N TYR A 238 -8.60 -27.26 23.41
CA TYR A 238 -7.41 -27.87 22.81
C TYR A 238 -6.10 -27.20 23.27
N PHE A 239 -6.16 -25.92 23.64
CA PHE A 239 -5.01 -25.16 24.12
C PHE A 239 -4.87 -25.18 25.64
N SER A 240 -5.68 -25.97 26.36
CA SER A 240 -5.54 -26.12 27.81
C SER A 240 -4.14 -26.61 28.16
N HIS A 241 -3.53 -25.99 29.16
CA HIS A 241 -2.17 -26.25 29.60
C HIS A 241 -1.08 -25.99 28.54
N ALA A 242 -1.41 -25.31 27.43
CA ALA A 242 -0.42 -24.94 26.43
C ALA A 242 0.65 -23.99 27.02
N VAL A 243 1.89 -24.18 26.60
CA VAL A 243 3.03 -23.37 27.02
C VAL A 243 3.25 -22.22 26.05
N ILE A 244 3.05 -21.00 26.55
CA ILE A 244 3.17 -19.77 25.78
C ILE A 244 4.60 -19.22 25.83
N ASP A 245 5.20 -19.03 24.66
CA ASP A 245 6.51 -18.41 24.46
C ASP A 245 6.40 -17.15 23.57
N ARG A 246 6.42 -15.97 24.21
CA ARG A 246 6.18 -14.66 23.56
C ARG A 246 7.46 -14.00 23.04
N PHE A 247 7.61 -13.84 21.74
CA PHE A 247 8.70 -13.10 21.07
C PHE A 247 8.25 -11.69 20.67
N ALA A 248 9.20 -10.86 20.21
CA ALA A 248 8.91 -9.49 19.78
C ALA A 248 7.93 -9.42 18.60
N ILE A 249 8.05 -10.34 17.65
CA ILE A 249 7.28 -10.34 16.39
C ILE A 249 6.32 -11.53 16.24
N LYS A 250 6.34 -12.47 17.20
CA LYS A 250 5.49 -13.66 17.16
C LYS A 250 5.27 -14.24 18.56
N THR A 251 4.21 -15.02 18.73
CA THR A 251 3.98 -15.84 19.91
C THR A 251 3.90 -17.29 19.48
N VAL A 252 4.60 -18.16 20.21
CA VAL A 252 4.58 -19.60 20.00
C VAL A 252 3.79 -20.23 21.15
N ILE A 253 2.82 -21.07 20.81
CA ILE A 253 1.90 -21.71 21.74
C ILE A 253 2.10 -23.21 21.55
N ASN A 254 2.83 -23.83 22.47
CA ASN A 254 3.13 -25.26 22.39
C ASN A 254 2.03 -26.04 23.13
N VAL A 255 1.31 -26.90 22.43
CA VAL A 255 0.29 -27.77 23.01
C VAL A 255 0.99 -29.01 23.54
N THR A 256 1.03 -29.15 24.86
CA THR A 256 1.82 -30.19 25.57
C THR A 256 1.38 -31.61 25.23
N GLU A 257 0.07 -31.83 25.08
CA GLU A 257 -0.49 -33.16 24.79
C GLU A 257 -0.09 -33.69 23.41
N THR A 258 0.05 -32.80 22.42
CA THR A 258 0.34 -33.19 21.02
C THR A 258 1.79 -32.94 20.61
N GLY A 259 2.53 -32.13 21.38
CA GLY A 259 3.87 -31.68 21.03
C GLY A 259 3.91 -30.70 19.84
N LYS A 260 2.75 -30.26 19.34
CA LYS A 260 2.65 -29.33 18.20
C LYS A 260 2.59 -27.88 18.67
N SER A 261 2.96 -26.96 17.79
CA SER A 261 3.04 -25.53 18.12
C SER A 261 2.20 -24.68 17.17
N LEU A 262 1.39 -23.79 17.74
CA LEU A 262 0.74 -22.72 17.01
C LEU A 262 1.60 -21.45 17.08
N ILE A 263 1.90 -20.85 15.94
CA ILE A 263 2.67 -19.62 15.84
C ILE A 263 1.76 -18.50 15.33
N ILE A 264 1.67 -17.39 16.07
CA ILE A 264 0.87 -16.22 15.71
C ILE A 264 1.79 -15.01 15.59
N ASN A 265 1.77 -14.35 14.44
CA ASN A 265 2.56 -13.16 14.14
C ASN A 265 1.89 -11.92 14.70
N LEU A 266 2.65 -11.06 15.38
CA LEU A 266 2.25 -9.74 15.93
C LEU A 266 1.08 -9.70 16.94
N SER A 267 -0.01 -10.46 16.75
CA SER A 267 -1.24 -10.44 17.56
C SER A 267 -1.33 -11.56 18.60
N GLY A 268 -0.24 -12.29 18.87
CA GLY A 268 -0.27 -13.41 19.81
C GLY A 268 -0.58 -13.02 21.27
N LYS A 269 -0.44 -11.74 21.64
CA LYS A 269 -0.88 -11.26 22.96
C LYS A 269 -2.40 -11.24 23.08
N GLU A 270 -3.10 -10.76 22.05
CA GLU A 270 -4.56 -10.68 21.98
C GLU A 270 -5.16 -12.08 21.99
N PHE A 271 -4.61 -13.01 21.19
CA PHE A 271 -5.01 -14.42 21.22
C PHE A 271 -4.99 -14.97 22.66
N VAL A 272 -3.88 -14.79 23.36
CA VAL A 272 -3.73 -15.31 24.73
C VAL A 272 -4.68 -14.61 25.70
N SER A 273 -4.97 -13.31 25.50
CA SER A 273 -5.96 -12.60 26.31
C SER A 273 -7.34 -13.23 26.14
N ILE A 274 -7.79 -13.44 24.90
CA ILE A 274 -9.11 -14.01 24.59
C ILE A 274 -9.28 -15.40 25.21
N LEU A 275 -8.23 -16.24 25.19
CA LEU A 275 -8.27 -17.55 25.85
C LEU A 275 -8.33 -17.45 27.38
N ASN A 276 -7.58 -16.52 27.98
CA ASN A 276 -7.64 -16.30 29.43
C ASN A 276 -9.02 -15.77 29.87
N ASP A 277 -9.61 -14.85 29.09
CA ASP A 277 -10.95 -14.30 29.35
C ASP A 277 -12.03 -15.40 29.26
N ALA A 278 -11.77 -16.44 28.46
CA ALA A 278 -12.58 -17.67 28.39
C ALA A 278 -12.22 -18.72 29.47
N ASN A 279 -11.40 -18.36 30.48
CA ASN A 279 -10.93 -19.23 31.56
C ASN A 279 -10.16 -20.49 31.11
N ILE A 280 -9.46 -20.42 29.97
CA ILE A 280 -8.59 -21.52 29.53
C ILE A 280 -7.26 -21.45 30.28
N PRO A 281 -6.85 -22.51 31.00
CA PRO A 281 -5.60 -22.48 31.75
C PRO A 281 -4.40 -22.51 30.80
N LEU A 282 -3.56 -21.48 30.84
CA LEU A 282 -2.35 -21.36 30.01
C LEU A 282 -1.09 -21.21 30.86
N HIS A 283 0.02 -21.83 30.44
CA HIS A 283 1.30 -21.73 31.15
C HIS A 283 2.26 -20.77 30.44
N GLN A 284 2.64 -19.68 31.09
CA GLN A 284 3.65 -18.79 30.53
C GLN A 284 5.07 -19.35 30.76
N LYS A 285 5.85 -19.47 29.69
CA LYS A 285 7.25 -19.90 29.79
C LYS A 285 8.08 -18.85 30.52
N LYS A 286 8.46 -19.14 31.77
CA LYS A 286 9.34 -18.28 32.57
C LYS A 286 10.73 -18.22 31.93
N ARG A 287 11.27 -17.00 31.80
CA ARG A 287 12.58 -16.71 31.20
C ARG A 287 13.41 -15.85 32.16
N LYS A 288 14.72 -16.10 32.21
CA LYS A 288 15.67 -15.22 32.92
C LYS A 288 15.64 -13.82 32.28
N TRP A 289 15.86 -12.78 33.07
CA TRP A 289 15.67 -11.38 32.65
C TRP A 289 16.45 -11.01 31.37
N TYR A 290 17.71 -11.43 31.26
CA TYR A 290 18.54 -11.15 30.10
C TYR A 290 18.07 -11.85 28.82
N GLN A 291 17.36 -12.99 28.91
CA GLN A 291 16.78 -13.67 27.75
C GLN A 291 15.49 -13.00 27.25
N LYS A 292 15.01 -11.96 27.94
CA LYS A 292 13.93 -11.09 27.47
C LYS A 292 14.46 -10.00 26.52
N ILE A 293 15.76 -9.72 26.54
CA ILE A 293 16.43 -8.72 25.69
C ILE A 293 16.59 -9.28 24.27
N LEU A 294 16.35 -8.44 23.25
CA LEU A 294 16.49 -8.82 21.84
C LEU A 294 17.95 -9.22 21.55
N GLY A 295 18.16 -10.29 20.79
CA GLY A 295 19.50 -10.81 20.47
C GLY A 295 20.20 -11.63 21.59
N PHE A 296 19.87 -11.41 22.87
CA PHE A 296 20.28 -12.31 23.97
C PHE A 296 19.40 -13.56 24.11
N ARG A 297 18.32 -13.59 23.33
CA ARG A 297 17.23 -14.56 23.43
C ARG A 297 17.57 -15.97 22.97
N SER A 298 18.46 -16.14 22.00
CA SER A 298 18.75 -17.46 21.39
C SER A 298 19.83 -18.26 22.09
N GLY A 299 20.51 -17.69 23.09
CA GLY A 299 21.70 -18.31 23.72
C GLY A 299 22.95 -18.34 22.83
N LYS A 300 22.80 -18.31 21.50
CA LYS A 300 23.90 -18.24 20.53
C LYS A 300 24.81 -17.01 20.77
N TRP A 301 26.10 -17.26 20.94
CA TRP A 301 27.09 -16.24 21.33
C TRP A 301 27.21 -15.08 20.34
N TRP A 302 27.30 -15.36 19.02
CA TRP A 302 27.38 -14.32 17.98
C TRP A 302 26.19 -13.33 18.00
N LYS A 303 24.97 -13.83 18.25
CA LYS A 303 23.78 -12.96 18.38
C LYS A 303 23.82 -12.09 19.64
N ARG A 304 24.43 -12.60 20.72
CA ARG A 304 24.69 -11.83 21.94
C ARG A 304 25.74 -10.76 21.69
N ALA A 305 26.81 -11.07 20.96
CA ALA A 305 27.86 -10.11 20.61
C ALA A 305 27.32 -8.93 19.79
N ILE A 306 26.56 -9.21 18.73
CA ILE A 306 25.92 -8.18 17.90
C ILE A 306 24.95 -7.34 18.74
N ALA A 307 24.12 -7.98 19.56
CA ALA A 307 23.18 -7.27 20.41
C ALA A 307 23.90 -6.39 21.44
N SER A 308 24.95 -6.90 22.10
CA SER A 308 25.78 -6.12 23.02
C SER A 308 26.32 -4.85 22.36
N LEU A 309 26.85 -4.94 21.13
CA LEU A 309 27.36 -3.79 20.39
C LEU A 309 26.26 -2.78 20.07
N VAL A 310 25.09 -3.24 19.62
CA VAL A 310 23.94 -2.36 19.34
C VAL A 310 23.45 -1.66 20.60
N TYR A 311 23.30 -2.39 21.71
CA TYR A 311 22.87 -1.79 22.98
C TYR A 311 23.92 -0.85 23.56
N LEU A 312 25.22 -1.14 23.39
CA LEU A 312 26.30 -0.24 23.77
C LEU A 312 26.30 1.04 22.94
N LEU A 313 26.03 0.94 21.64
CA LEU A 313 25.87 2.11 20.76
C LEU A 313 24.64 2.95 21.16
N ILE A 314 23.49 2.32 21.43
CA ILE A 314 22.30 3.02 21.94
C ILE A 314 22.59 3.67 23.30
N LEU A 315 23.29 2.99 24.20
CA LEU A 315 23.70 3.53 25.49
C LEU A 315 24.61 4.75 25.31
N LEU A 316 25.59 4.70 24.40
CA LEU A 316 26.46 5.84 24.13
C LEU A 316 25.70 7.02 23.52
N LEU A 317 24.76 6.77 22.60
CA LEU A 317 23.91 7.82 22.02
C LEU A 317 22.99 8.45 23.06
N THR A 318 22.38 7.65 23.93
CA THR A 318 21.50 8.14 25.01
C THR A 318 22.28 8.83 26.14
N PHE A 319 23.47 8.34 26.47
CA PHE A 319 24.39 8.96 27.43
C PHE A 319 24.86 10.33 26.94
N ASN A 320 25.23 10.44 25.66
CA ASN A 320 25.59 11.71 25.04
C ASN A 320 24.40 12.68 24.94
N ALA A 321 23.16 12.18 24.79
CA ALA A 321 21.96 13.01 24.79
C ALA A 321 21.58 13.51 26.20
N PHE A 322 21.82 12.73 27.25
CA PHE A 322 21.40 13.05 28.63
C PHE A 322 22.48 13.80 29.44
N PHE A 323 23.76 13.56 29.16
CA PHE A 323 24.89 14.28 29.79
C PHE A 323 25.51 15.35 28.89
N GLY A 324 25.06 15.45 27.63
CA GLY A 324 25.47 16.51 26.70
C GLY A 324 24.80 17.87 26.95
N GLU A 325 23.95 17.99 27.97
CA GLU A 325 23.19 19.20 28.28
C GLU A 325 23.47 19.73 29.70
N ASN A 326 24.74 19.85 30.07
CA ASN A 326 25.16 20.75 31.16
C ASN A 326 25.68 22.06 30.54
N ASN A 327 24.75 22.93 30.15
CA ASN A 327 24.83 24.39 30.20
C ASN A 327 23.78 25.02 29.28
N LYS A 328 22.49 24.97 29.67
CA LYS A 328 21.47 25.87 29.11
C LYS A 328 20.34 26.15 30.10
N GLU A 329 20.39 27.34 30.72
CA GLU A 329 19.20 28.13 31.11
C GLU A 329 19.65 29.60 31.04
N ALA A 330 18.98 30.60 30.49
CA ALA A 330 17.79 30.82 29.67
C ALA A 330 18.05 32.22 29.02
N SER A 331 17.41 32.78 28.01
CA SER A 331 16.08 32.63 27.44
C SER A 331 16.11 33.28 26.04
N SER A 332 15.36 32.69 25.11
CA SER A 332 14.96 33.32 23.87
C SER A 332 13.89 34.40 24.14
N VAL A 333 13.94 35.47 23.34
CA VAL A 333 12.95 36.54 23.28
C VAL A 333 11.92 36.20 22.21
N LYS A 334 10.63 36.45 22.50
CA LYS A 334 9.61 36.71 21.47
C LYS A 334 9.07 38.13 21.66
N SER A 335 9.10 38.91 20.58
CA SER A 335 8.51 40.23 20.50
C SER A 335 7.04 40.15 20.08
N SER A 336 6.21 41.07 20.61
CA SER A 336 5.20 41.83 19.86
C SER A 336 4.52 42.86 20.78
N ASP A 337 4.94 44.10 20.59
CA ASP A 337 4.14 45.32 20.36
C ASP A 337 2.71 45.45 20.96
N LYS A 338 2.53 46.47 21.82
CA LYS A 338 1.50 47.55 21.78
C LYS A 338 0.92 47.99 23.14
N THR A 339 1.07 49.31 23.38
CA THR A 339 0.07 50.26 23.93
C THR A 339 -0.09 50.43 25.46
N ALA A 340 0.36 51.61 25.90
CA ALA A 340 -0.31 52.60 26.78
C ALA A 340 -0.62 52.30 28.27
N VAL A 341 -0.02 53.18 29.10
CA VAL A 341 -0.67 54.04 30.12
C VAL A 341 -0.82 53.52 31.57
N SER A 342 -0.30 54.40 32.46
CA SER A 342 -0.66 54.68 33.86
C SER A 342 -0.10 53.74 34.93
N LYS A 343 0.72 54.30 35.85
CA LYS A 343 0.34 54.72 37.24
C LYS A 343 0.34 53.50 38.17
N THR A 344 0.87 53.48 39.39
CA THR A 344 1.21 54.52 40.36
C THR A 344 1.64 53.77 41.63
N GLU A 345 2.64 54.31 42.37
CA GLU A 345 2.88 54.17 43.83
C GLU A 345 3.13 52.74 44.37
N GLN A 346 3.85 52.46 45.46
CA GLN A 346 4.45 53.14 46.62
C GLN A 346 5.27 52.00 47.31
N LYS A 347 6.30 52.17 48.14
CA LYS A 347 6.44 52.97 49.37
C LYS A 347 7.87 52.67 49.92
N GLU A 348 8.60 53.70 50.32
CA GLU A 348 9.13 53.92 51.70
C GLU A 348 10.27 52.98 52.13
N GLU A 349 11.33 53.38 52.82
CA GLU A 349 11.67 54.60 53.56
C GLU A 349 13.18 54.48 53.90
N GLN A 350 13.94 55.57 53.97
CA GLN A 350 14.45 56.19 55.23
C GLN A 350 15.99 56.25 55.09
N THR A 351 16.74 57.32 55.41
CA THR A 351 16.41 58.66 55.89
C THR A 351 17.69 59.51 55.83
N GLU A 352 17.49 60.83 55.80
CA GLU A 352 18.28 61.87 56.47
C GLU A 352 19.78 62.06 56.13
N ASN A 353 20.31 63.28 56.02
CA ASN A 353 19.75 64.61 56.18
C ASN A 353 20.75 65.62 55.58
N GLN A 354 20.21 66.70 55.00
CA GLN A 354 20.54 68.12 55.23
C GLN A 354 22.02 68.54 55.32
N SER A 355 22.47 69.68 54.79
CA SER A 355 21.83 70.86 54.18
C SER A 355 22.96 71.89 53.96
N LYS A 356 22.77 72.78 52.97
CA LYS A 356 23.22 74.20 52.95
C LYS A 356 24.75 74.45 53.06
N GLN A 357 25.39 75.41 52.43
CA GLN A 357 25.08 76.55 51.57
C GLN A 357 26.46 76.96 51.02
N GLU A 358 26.60 77.09 49.70
CA GLU A 358 27.00 78.35 49.05
C GLU A 358 28.32 78.98 49.55
N GLY A 359 29.31 79.03 48.65
CA GLY A 359 30.43 79.95 48.74
C GLY A 359 31.82 79.34 48.55
N ASN A 360 32.14 78.85 47.34
CA ASN A 360 33.42 79.17 46.68
C ASN A 360 33.46 78.55 45.27
N GLU A 361 32.86 79.26 44.33
CA GLU A 361 33.15 79.11 42.91
C GLU A 361 34.63 79.43 42.68
N GLN A 362 35.37 78.48 42.12
CA GLN A 362 36.40 78.65 41.07
C GLN A 362 37.57 77.66 41.13
N GLN A 363 37.60 76.70 42.07
CA GLN A 363 38.61 75.63 42.03
C GLN A 363 38.05 74.19 41.95
N ASP A 364 36.73 74.04 42.08
CA ASP A 364 36.02 72.74 42.13
C ASP A 364 35.41 72.32 40.78
N ASN A 365 35.39 73.22 39.79
CA ASN A 365 34.79 72.99 38.47
C ASN A 365 35.74 72.35 37.45
N LYS A 366 37.05 72.26 37.75
CA LYS A 366 38.04 71.60 36.87
C LYS A 366 38.23 70.13 37.24
N SER A 367 38.31 69.81 38.53
CA SER A 367 38.44 68.43 39.05
C SER A 367 37.18 67.59 38.80
N LYS A 368 35.97 68.13 39.04
CA LYS A 368 34.70 67.44 38.73
C LYS A 368 34.47 67.22 37.23
N LYS A 369 34.98 68.12 36.37
CA LYS A 369 34.88 67.99 34.91
C LYS A 369 35.85 66.94 34.36
N GLU A 370 37.06 66.84 34.92
CA GLU A 370 38.03 65.78 34.60
C GLU A 370 37.59 64.41 35.12
N GLU A 371 37.01 64.31 36.31
CA GLU A 371 36.49 63.03 36.85
C GLU A 371 35.25 62.55 36.08
N LYS A 372 34.35 63.47 35.71
CA LYS A 372 33.18 63.15 34.87
C LYS A 372 33.60 62.75 33.45
N ALA A 373 34.64 63.37 32.89
CA ALA A 373 35.23 62.98 31.61
C ALA A 373 35.92 61.60 31.68
N LYS A 374 36.61 61.29 32.78
CA LYS A 374 37.20 59.95 33.00
C LYS A 374 36.12 58.87 33.15
N LYS A 375 35.06 59.13 33.92
CA LYS A 375 33.92 58.20 34.07
C LYS A 375 33.19 57.97 32.74
N GLN A 376 32.96 59.01 31.95
CA GLN A 376 32.38 58.88 30.61
C GLN A 376 33.30 58.13 29.63
N ALA A 377 34.62 58.30 29.72
CA ALA A 377 35.57 57.56 28.91
C ALA A 377 35.65 56.07 29.30
N GLU A 378 35.55 55.75 30.59
CA GLU A 378 35.52 54.37 31.08
C GLU A 378 34.20 53.67 30.72
N GLU A 379 33.08 54.36 30.83
CA GLU A 379 31.77 53.85 30.41
C GLU A 379 31.72 53.60 28.89
N LYS A 380 32.30 54.49 28.09
CA LYS A 380 32.43 54.31 26.64
C LYS A 380 33.33 53.12 26.29
N ARG A 381 34.42 52.89 27.04
CA ARG A 381 35.28 51.70 26.89
C ARG A 381 34.55 50.41 27.25
N LYS A 382 33.76 50.39 28.33
CA LYS A 382 32.95 49.22 28.70
C LYS A 382 31.89 48.89 27.63
N GLN A 383 31.22 49.91 27.09
CA GLN A 383 30.26 49.74 25.99
C GLN A 383 30.93 49.22 24.71
N GLU A 384 32.14 49.70 24.39
CA GLU A 384 32.90 49.26 23.22
C GLU A 384 33.44 47.82 23.36
N GLU A 385 33.85 47.42 24.56
CA GLU A 385 34.26 46.06 24.88
C GLU A 385 33.07 45.08 24.85
N GLU A 386 31.91 45.48 25.38
CA GLU A 386 30.68 44.69 25.32
C GLU A 386 30.17 44.54 23.87
N ALA A 387 30.27 45.60 23.06
CA ALA A 387 29.94 45.55 21.64
C ALA A 387 30.88 44.60 20.86
N ARG A 388 32.19 44.61 21.17
CA ARG A 388 33.16 43.67 20.59
C ARG A 388 32.86 42.22 20.95
N LEU A 389 32.55 41.94 22.22
CA LEU A 389 32.19 40.59 22.68
C LEU A 389 30.88 40.10 22.03
N ALA A 390 29.91 41.00 21.84
CA ALA A 390 28.67 40.68 21.13
C ALA A 390 28.90 40.38 19.64
N GLU A 391 29.82 41.11 18.98
CA GLU A 391 30.18 40.84 17.58
C GLU A 391 30.95 39.51 17.43
N GLU A 392 31.86 39.21 18.34
CA GLU A 392 32.59 37.94 18.35
C GLU A 392 31.65 36.74 18.56
N LYS A 393 30.68 36.87 19.49
CA LYS A 393 29.64 35.86 19.72
C LYS A 393 28.76 35.65 18.47
N ARG A 394 28.41 36.73 17.76
CA ARG A 394 27.67 36.65 16.49
C ARG A 394 28.45 35.92 15.40
N LYS A 395 29.76 36.18 15.27
CA LYS A 395 30.61 35.48 14.30
C LYS A 395 30.70 33.98 14.62
N GLN A 396 30.86 33.61 15.89
CA GLN A 396 30.86 32.19 16.30
C GLN A 396 29.51 31.50 16.07
N GLU A 397 28.38 32.19 16.30
CA GLU A 397 27.04 31.65 16.05
C GLU A 397 26.75 31.48 14.55
N GLU A 398 27.23 32.39 13.71
CA GLU A 398 27.13 32.30 12.25
C GLU A 398 27.98 31.15 11.70
N GLU A 399 29.21 30.99 12.18
CA GLU A 399 30.09 29.86 11.80
C GLU A 399 29.50 28.51 12.24
N ALA A 400 28.92 28.44 13.45
CA ALA A 400 28.23 27.24 13.93
C ALA A 400 27.00 26.90 13.07
N ARG A 401 26.21 27.92 12.66
CA ARG A 401 25.08 27.73 11.74
C ARG A 401 25.52 27.20 10.38
N LEU A 402 26.58 27.75 9.80
CA LEU A 402 27.13 27.29 8.52
C LEU A 402 27.65 25.85 8.60
N ALA A 403 28.29 25.48 9.73
CA ALA A 403 28.72 24.11 9.97
C ALA A 403 27.55 23.12 10.14
N GLU A 404 26.46 23.54 10.81
CA GLU A 404 25.25 22.74 10.95
C GLU A 404 24.54 22.55 9.60
N GLU A 405 24.45 23.60 8.79
CA GLU A 405 23.86 23.54 7.45
C GLU A 405 24.66 22.61 6.52
N LYS A 406 26.00 22.68 6.56
CA LYS A 406 26.87 21.77 5.81
C LYS A 406 26.70 20.31 6.24
N ARG A 407 26.54 20.06 7.55
CA ARG A 407 26.25 18.70 8.08
C ARG A 407 24.89 18.17 7.63
N LYS A 408 23.85 19.01 7.60
CA LYS A 408 22.53 18.63 7.09
C LYS A 408 22.58 18.27 5.60
N GLN A 409 23.31 19.05 4.79
CA GLN A 409 23.50 18.76 3.37
C GLN A 409 24.29 17.45 3.16
N GLU A 410 25.32 17.19 3.96
CA GLU A 410 26.11 15.95 3.89
C GLU A 410 25.28 14.73 4.32
N GLU A 411 24.45 14.86 5.35
CA GLU A 411 23.55 13.79 5.80
C GLU A 411 22.46 13.49 4.76
N GLU A 412 21.86 14.52 4.16
CA GLU A 412 20.89 14.37 3.08
C GLU A 412 21.52 13.71 1.84
N ALA A 413 22.76 14.07 1.50
CA ALA A 413 23.50 13.44 0.42
C ALA A 413 23.78 11.95 0.69
N ARG A 414 24.16 11.58 1.92
CA ARG A 414 24.34 10.16 2.31
C ARG A 414 23.03 9.37 2.24
N LEU A 415 21.93 9.95 2.72
CA LEU A 415 20.61 9.32 2.64
C LEU A 415 20.15 9.13 1.19
N ALA A 416 20.43 10.09 0.32
CA ALA A 416 20.17 9.97 -1.11
C ALA A 416 21.04 8.88 -1.76
N GLU A 417 22.32 8.77 -1.40
CA GLU A 417 23.21 7.71 -1.88
C GLU A 417 22.76 6.32 -1.40
N GLU A 418 22.36 6.18 -0.13
CA GLU A 418 21.84 4.94 0.43
C GLU A 418 20.55 4.51 -0.26
N LYS A 419 19.64 5.46 -0.52
CA LYS A 419 18.41 5.20 -1.28
C LYS A 419 18.71 4.75 -2.72
N ARG A 420 19.69 5.37 -3.39
CA ARG A 420 20.13 4.93 -4.74
C ARG A 420 20.71 3.51 -4.71
N LYS A 421 21.49 3.15 -3.69
CA LYS A 421 22.02 1.78 -3.52
C LYS A 421 20.89 0.77 -3.29
N GLN A 422 19.88 1.10 -2.48
CA GLN A 422 18.71 0.24 -2.25
C GLN A 422 17.85 0.08 -3.52
N GLU A 423 17.64 1.16 -4.29
CA GLU A 423 16.92 1.12 -5.57
C GLU A 423 17.68 0.29 -6.61
N GLU A 424 19.01 0.39 -6.67
CA GLU A 424 19.86 -0.42 -7.55
C GLU A 424 19.84 -1.91 -7.17
N GLU A 425 19.95 -2.23 -5.89
CA GLU A 425 19.84 -3.61 -5.39
C GLU A 425 18.45 -4.21 -5.69
N ALA A 426 17.38 -3.42 -5.52
CA ALA A 426 16.03 -3.82 -5.86
C ALA A 426 15.86 -4.07 -7.37
N ARG A 427 16.48 -3.23 -8.23
CA ARG A 427 16.48 -3.41 -9.68
C ARG A 427 17.20 -4.69 -10.09
N LEU A 428 18.39 -4.95 -9.52
CA LEU A 428 19.16 -6.18 -9.75
C LEU A 428 18.39 -7.44 -9.29
N ALA A 429 17.69 -7.36 -8.15
CA ALA A 429 16.84 -8.45 -7.68
C ALA A 429 15.63 -8.70 -8.59
N GLN A 430 15.03 -7.63 -9.14
CA GLN A 430 13.93 -7.76 -10.11
C GLN A 430 14.41 -8.35 -11.43
N GLU A 431 15.60 -7.99 -11.89
CA GLU A 431 16.20 -8.51 -13.12
C GLU A 431 16.55 -10.01 -12.98
N LYS A 432 17.14 -10.42 -11.85
CA LYS A 432 17.35 -11.85 -11.55
C LYS A 432 16.04 -12.65 -11.54
N ARG A 433 14.97 -12.11 -10.95
CA ARG A 433 13.66 -12.77 -10.95
C ARG A 433 13.08 -12.93 -12.35
N LYS A 434 13.26 -11.93 -13.23
CA LYS A 434 12.86 -12.05 -14.64
C LYS A 434 13.65 -13.13 -15.37
N GLN A 435 14.97 -13.18 -15.17
CA GLN A 435 15.82 -14.23 -15.76
C GLN A 435 15.46 -15.63 -15.24
N GLU A 436 15.20 -15.79 -13.95
CA GLU A 436 14.75 -17.06 -13.35
C GLU A 436 13.37 -17.48 -13.88
N GLU A 437 12.45 -16.53 -14.07
CA GLU A 437 11.12 -16.80 -14.64
C GLU A 437 11.19 -17.18 -16.12
N GLU A 438 11.99 -16.49 -16.92
CA GLU A 438 12.26 -16.83 -18.33
C GLU A 438 12.92 -18.22 -18.45
N ALA A 439 13.89 -18.52 -17.59
CA ALA A 439 14.52 -19.84 -17.54
C ALA A 439 13.52 -20.95 -17.19
N ARG A 440 12.61 -20.69 -16.23
CA ARG A 440 11.54 -21.64 -15.87
C ARG A 440 10.57 -21.87 -17.03
N LEU A 441 10.14 -20.80 -17.71
CA LEU A 441 9.27 -20.89 -18.89
C LEU A 441 9.94 -21.64 -20.05
N ALA A 442 11.24 -21.42 -20.27
CA ALA A 442 12.01 -22.15 -21.28
C ALA A 442 12.15 -23.64 -20.93
N GLN A 443 12.34 -23.98 -19.65
CA GLN A 443 12.39 -25.37 -19.18
C GLN A 443 11.03 -26.07 -19.32
N GLU A 444 9.94 -25.35 -19.04
CA GLU A 444 8.58 -25.86 -19.18
C GLU A 444 8.22 -26.11 -20.65
N LYS A 445 8.58 -25.19 -21.56
CA LYS A 445 8.45 -25.40 -23.02
C LYS A 445 9.26 -26.60 -23.50
N ARG A 446 10.52 -26.76 -23.07
CA ARG A 446 11.34 -27.94 -23.41
C ARG A 446 10.73 -29.24 -22.91
N LYS A 447 10.03 -29.22 -21.76
CA LYS A 447 9.34 -30.39 -21.23
C LYS A 447 8.12 -30.72 -22.09
N GLN A 448 7.31 -29.72 -22.45
CA GLN A 448 6.18 -29.89 -23.35
C GLN A 448 6.62 -30.37 -24.74
N GLU A 449 7.69 -29.82 -25.31
CA GLU A 449 8.25 -30.27 -26.60
C GLU A 449 8.70 -31.73 -26.54
N LYS A 450 9.32 -32.17 -25.43
CA LYS A 450 9.67 -33.58 -25.23
C LYS A 450 8.46 -34.48 -25.07
N GLU A 451 7.43 -34.03 -24.36
CA GLU A 451 6.16 -34.78 -24.20
C GLU A 451 5.44 -34.90 -25.55
N ILE A 452 5.44 -33.85 -26.38
CA ILE A 452 4.90 -33.88 -27.75
C ILE A 452 5.70 -34.82 -28.64
N GLN A 453 7.05 -34.75 -28.63
CA GLN A 453 7.89 -35.68 -29.40
C GLN A 453 7.71 -37.14 -28.97
N GLN A 454 7.51 -37.40 -27.67
CA GLN A 454 7.21 -38.74 -27.16
C GLN A 454 5.82 -39.22 -27.59
N ALA A 455 4.81 -38.35 -27.58
CA ALA A 455 3.47 -38.66 -28.05
C ALA A 455 3.45 -38.93 -29.57
N GLU A 456 4.14 -38.12 -30.37
CA GLU A 456 4.27 -38.32 -31.82
C GLU A 456 5.03 -39.62 -32.16
N ALA A 457 6.08 -39.95 -31.40
CA ALA A 457 6.79 -41.22 -31.56
C ALA A 457 5.91 -42.44 -31.19
N GLN A 458 5.06 -42.31 -30.17
CA GLN A 458 4.08 -43.34 -29.82
C GLN A 458 2.99 -43.47 -30.90
N GLU A 459 2.52 -42.36 -31.48
CA GLU A 459 1.51 -42.36 -32.52
C GLU A 459 2.04 -43.00 -33.82
N GLN A 460 3.29 -42.73 -34.20
CA GLN A 460 3.98 -43.37 -35.33
C GLN A 460 4.16 -44.89 -35.12
N GLN A 461 4.36 -45.35 -33.89
CA GLN A 461 4.38 -46.79 -33.59
C GLN A 461 2.99 -47.41 -33.74
N THR A 462 1.91 -46.73 -33.36
CA THR A 462 0.55 -47.29 -33.47
C THR A 462 -0.02 -47.29 -34.90
N ASN A 463 0.50 -46.45 -35.80
CA ASN A 463 -0.07 -46.25 -37.14
C ASN A 463 0.64 -47.08 -38.24
N VAL A 464 1.40 -48.10 -37.86
CA VAL A 464 2.02 -49.05 -38.80
C VAL A 464 0.91 -49.90 -39.44
N TYR A 465 0.83 -49.92 -40.77
CA TYR A 465 -0.18 -50.67 -41.52
C TYR A 465 0.46 -51.69 -42.46
N TYR A 466 0.01 -52.95 -42.36
CA TYR A 466 0.40 -54.01 -43.29
C TYR A 466 -0.78 -54.41 -44.18
N LYS A 467 -0.55 -54.39 -45.49
CA LYS A 467 -1.57 -54.76 -46.48
C LYS A 467 -1.99 -56.24 -46.36
N ASN A 468 -1.06 -57.13 -46.02
CA ASN A 468 -1.30 -58.56 -45.82
C ASN A 468 -0.14 -59.21 -45.02
N CYS A 469 -0.33 -60.46 -44.60
CA CYS A 469 0.66 -61.21 -43.80
C CYS A 469 1.99 -61.48 -44.51
N THR A 470 2.02 -61.51 -45.85
CA THR A 470 3.26 -61.67 -46.61
C THR A 470 4.20 -60.49 -46.36
N VAL A 471 3.66 -59.26 -46.39
CA VAL A 471 4.44 -58.04 -46.12
C VAL A 471 4.91 -58.00 -44.66
N ALA A 472 4.07 -58.40 -43.71
CA ALA A 472 4.43 -58.45 -42.28
C ALA A 472 5.55 -59.46 -41.99
N ARG A 473 5.51 -60.65 -42.63
CA ARG A 473 6.57 -61.67 -42.50
C ARG A 473 7.89 -61.24 -43.13
N GLN A 474 7.83 -60.60 -44.30
CA GLN A 474 9.04 -60.05 -44.95
C GLN A 474 9.69 -58.94 -44.11
N ALA A 475 8.89 -58.16 -43.38
CA ALA A 475 9.39 -57.19 -42.42
C ALA A 475 9.90 -57.82 -41.10
N GLY A 476 9.76 -59.14 -40.92
CA GLY A 476 10.26 -59.87 -39.76
C GLY A 476 9.48 -59.66 -38.47
N VAL A 477 8.26 -59.12 -38.55
CA VAL A 477 7.45 -58.73 -37.38
C VAL A 477 6.33 -59.73 -37.06
N ALA A 478 6.16 -60.79 -37.84
CA ALA A 478 5.14 -61.81 -37.60
C ALA A 478 5.68 -62.95 -36.71
N PRO A 479 4.88 -63.52 -35.78
CA PRO A 479 3.48 -63.19 -35.50
C PRO A 479 3.30 -61.84 -34.79
N ILE A 480 2.18 -61.14 -35.05
CA ILE A 480 1.86 -59.84 -34.43
C ILE A 480 0.72 -60.02 -33.44
N HIS A 481 0.91 -59.68 -32.16
CA HIS A 481 -0.11 -59.84 -31.14
C HIS A 481 -1.07 -58.64 -31.07
N SER A 482 -2.30 -58.89 -30.62
CA SER A 482 -3.29 -57.84 -30.38
C SER A 482 -2.76 -56.79 -29.40
N GLY A 483 -2.65 -55.55 -29.87
CA GLY A 483 -2.09 -54.42 -29.12
C GLY A 483 -0.67 -54.02 -29.56
N GLU A 484 -0.01 -54.84 -30.39
CA GLU A 484 1.27 -54.49 -30.99
C GLU A 484 1.11 -53.62 -32.24
N PRO A 485 2.05 -52.69 -32.50
CA PRO A 485 2.19 -51.97 -33.78
C PRO A 485 1.99 -52.87 -35.01
N GLY A 486 1.02 -52.52 -35.88
CA GLY A 486 0.77 -53.28 -37.10
C GLY A 486 -0.25 -54.42 -36.99
N TYR A 487 -0.79 -54.70 -35.79
CA TYR A 487 -1.92 -55.60 -35.65
C TYR A 487 -3.17 -54.99 -36.30
N ALA A 488 -3.85 -55.77 -37.12
CA ALA A 488 -5.14 -55.38 -37.68
C ALA A 488 -6.03 -56.61 -37.85
N LYS A 489 -7.33 -56.47 -37.57
CA LYS A 489 -8.30 -57.58 -37.61
C LYS A 489 -8.38 -58.30 -38.96
N HIS A 490 -7.97 -57.67 -40.07
CA HIS A 490 -7.92 -58.33 -41.38
C HIS A 490 -6.71 -59.25 -41.56
N LEU A 491 -5.71 -59.17 -40.68
CA LEU A 491 -4.51 -60.00 -40.65
C LEU A 491 -4.64 -61.19 -39.68
N ASP A 492 -5.60 -61.12 -38.77
CA ASP A 492 -5.97 -62.16 -37.80
C ASP A 492 -7.25 -62.85 -38.29
N ARG A 493 -7.07 -63.91 -39.09
CA ARG A 493 -8.17 -64.50 -39.86
C ARG A 493 -9.12 -65.33 -38.98
N ASP A 494 -8.62 -65.91 -37.90
CA ASP A 494 -9.39 -66.72 -36.96
C ASP A 494 -9.73 -65.99 -35.65
N GLY A 495 -9.17 -64.81 -35.43
CA GLY A 495 -9.61 -63.87 -34.39
C GLY A 495 -9.16 -64.26 -32.99
N ASP A 496 -8.07 -65.00 -32.86
CA ASP A 496 -7.52 -65.46 -31.58
C ASP A 496 -6.63 -64.42 -30.89
N GLY A 497 -6.41 -63.27 -31.55
CA GLY A 497 -5.58 -62.18 -31.07
C GLY A 497 -4.12 -62.27 -31.50
N ILE A 498 -3.77 -63.18 -32.42
CA ILE A 498 -2.41 -63.35 -32.97
C ILE A 498 -2.47 -63.29 -34.50
N ALA A 499 -2.18 -62.13 -35.08
CA ALA A 499 -2.18 -61.94 -36.52
C ALA A 499 -0.96 -62.61 -37.18
N CYS A 500 -1.18 -63.19 -38.37
CA CYS A 500 -0.14 -63.76 -39.22
C CYS A 500 0.72 -64.86 -38.56
N ASP A 501 0.11 -65.67 -37.68
CA ASP A 501 0.72 -66.84 -37.04
C ASP A 501 0.92 -68.05 -37.98
N ARG A 502 0.12 -68.16 -39.06
CA ARG A 502 0.02 -69.34 -39.95
C ARG A 502 0.51 -69.19 -41.38
#